data_AF-A0A6A4I8K1-F1
#
_entry.id   AF-A0A6A4I8K1-F1
#
_cell.length_a   1.000
_cell.length_b   1.000
_cell.length_c   1.000
_cell.angle_alpha   90.00
_cell.angle_beta   90.00
_cell.angle_gamma   90.00
#
_symmetry.space_group_name_H-M   'P 1'
#
loop_
_entity.id
_entity.type
_entity.pdbx_description
1 polymer ?
#
loop_
_entity_poly.entity_id
_entity_poly.type
_entity_poly.pdbx_seq_one_letter_code
_entity_poly.pdbx_strand_id
1 'polypeptide(L)'
;QEIERRRATLGDTLLFDILLSLGGIREPDTLYPPNNAQALERLLDAISASTYDSLKKDCLVYFLLKWHRDGREKRFQRDRSIPPQFAQLAEAYWYLDAAVNVPTAVSLLSDSRLNQDYSSKILQAIAAAEDVDTHSLIVKYIRTAKPLLTEPDDLDLYLVALAHRSLFEAWQFQRSFNENDPTRSRLFKKMLEWCVSRT
;
A
#
# COMPACT_ATOMS: atom_id res chain seq x y z
N GLN A 1 -11.52 -10.44 12.37
CA GLN A 1 -12.73 -9.97 11.68
C GLN A 1 -12.44 -8.73 10.86
N GLU A 2 -11.93 -7.63 11.45
CA GLU A 2 -11.63 -6.42 10.66
C GLU A 2 -10.53 -6.62 9.60
N ILE A 3 -9.42 -7.29 9.95
CA ILE A 3 -8.34 -7.59 9.00
C ILE A 3 -8.82 -8.45 7.81
N GLU A 4 -9.72 -9.41 8.06
CA GLU A 4 -10.31 -10.22 6.98
C GLU A 4 -11.22 -9.41 6.07
N ARG A 5 -12.06 -8.52 6.64
CA ARG A 5 -12.87 -7.59 5.86
C ARG A 5 -11.99 -6.67 5.00
N ARG A 6 -10.89 -6.18 5.58
CA ARG A 6 -9.91 -5.36 4.87
C ARG A 6 -9.24 -6.14 3.75
N ARG A 7 -8.84 -7.39 4.00
CA ARG A 7 -8.27 -8.28 2.97
C ARG A 7 -9.24 -8.44 1.79
N ALA A 8 -10.51 -8.73 2.05
CA ALA A 8 -11.53 -8.84 1.00
C ALA A 8 -11.70 -7.53 0.20
N THR A 9 -11.65 -6.37 0.88
CA THR A 9 -11.74 -5.05 0.22
C THR A 9 -10.51 -4.77 -0.66
N LEU A 10 -9.35 -5.30 -0.29
CA LEU A 10 -8.10 -5.14 -1.02
C LEU A 10 -7.84 -6.31 -1.98
N GLY A 11 -8.87 -6.94 -2.54
CA GLY A 11 -8.71 -8.00 -3.54
C GLY A 11 -8.02 -9.24 -2.97
N ASP A 12 -8.48 -9.69 -1.81
CA ASP A 12 -8.06 -10.91 -1.11
C ASP A 12 -6.58 -10.98 -0.73
N THR A 13 -5.90 -9.84 -0.66
CA THR A 13 -4.48 -9.78 -0.29
C THR A 13 -4.15 -8.45 0.38
N LEU A 14 -3.41 -8.49 1.48
CA LEU A 14 -2.86 -7.31 2.16
C LEU A 14 -1.40 -7.06 1.75
N LEU A 15 -0.86 -5.87 2.04
CA LEU A 15 0.57 -5.62 1.88
C LEU A 15 1.38 -6.59 2.74
N PHE A 16 0.94 -6.85 3.98
CA PHE A 16 1.60 -7.81 4.85
C PHE A 16 1.61 -9.23 4.28
N ASP A 17 0.54 -9.67 3.62
CA ASP A 17 0.48 -11.00 2.97
C ASP A 17 1.52 -11.11 1.83
N ILE A 18 1.72 -10.02 1.06
CA ILE A 18 2.76 -9.94 0.02
C ILE A 18 4.15 -10.05 0.66
N LEU A 19 4.40 -9.34 1.76
CA LEU A 19 5.69 -9.39 2.47
C LEU A 19 5.98 -10.79 3.01
N LEU A 20 5.00 -11.46 3.62
CA LEU A 20 5.16 -12.83 4.10
C LEU A 20 5.47 -13.79 2.94
N SER A 21 4.73 -13.68 1.83
CA SER A 21 4.94 -14.51 0.63
C SER A 21 6.35 -14.37 0.06
N LEU A 22 6.86 -13.15 -0.03
CA LEU A 22 8.20 -12.87 -0.54
C LEU A 22 9.32 -13.38 0.39
N GLY A 23 9.03 -13.54 1.69
CA GLY A 23 9.89 -14.25 2.64
C GLY A 23 9.83 -15.78 2.50
N GLY A 24 9.06 -16.31 1.55
CA GLY A 24 8.88 -17.75 1.34
C GLY A 24 7.87 -18.39 2.30
N ILE A 25 7.10 -17.61 3.05
CA ILE A 25 6.02 -18.11 3.91
C ILE A 25 4.82 -18.39 3.01
N ARG A 26 4.43 -19.67 2.93
CA ARG A 26 3.29 -20.11 2.13
C ARG A 26 1.99 -19.82 2.88
N GLU A 27 0.92 -19.54 2.13
CA GLU A 27 -0.44 -19.33 2.65
C GLU A 27 -0.50 -18.27 3.79
N PRO A 28 -0.04 -17.02 3.56
CA PRO A 28 0.01 -15.99 4.60
C PRO A 28 -1.34 -15.70 5.27
N ASP A 29 -2.41 -15.79 4.49
CA ASP A 29 -3.80 -15.61 4.90
C ASP A 29 -4.25 -16.62 5.96
N THR A 30 -3.62 -17.79 6.03
CA THR A 30 -3.91 -18.81 7.07
C THR A 30 -3.17 -18.55 8.38
N LEU A 31 -2.04 -17.82 8.32
CA LEU A 31 -1.20 -17.52 9.49
C LEU A 31 -1.49 -16.15 10.09
N TYR A 32 -1.94 -15.21 9.27
CA TYR A 32 -2.20 -13.83 9.67
C TYR A 32 -3.65 -13.43 9.33
N PRO A 33 -4.40 -12.85 10.29
CA PRO A 33 -3.97 -12.46 11.62
C PRO A 33 -3.99 -13.61 12.62
N PRO A 34 -3.01 -13.68 13.56
CA PRO A 34 -3.04 -14.69 14.62
C PRO A 34 -4.23 -14.45 15.55
N ASN A 35 -5.01 -15.50 15.80
CA ASN A 35 -6.24 -15.42 16.61
C ASN A 35 -6.04 -15.78 18.09
N ASN A 36 -4.88 -16.33 18.45
CA ASN A 36 -4.49 -16.69 19.81
C ASN A 36 -2.96 -16.74 19.94
N ALA A 37 -2.46 -16.97 21.16
CA ALA A 37 -1.02 -17.01 21.44
C ALA A 37 -0.28 -18.11 20.63
N GLN A 38 -0.88 -19.29 20.49
CA GLN A 38 -0.28 -20.39 19.72
C GLN A 38 -0.21 -20.06 18.22
N ALA A 39 -1.22 -19.40 17.67
CA ALA A 39 -1.21 -18.93 16.28
C ALA A 39 -0.13 -17.85 16.07
N LEU A 40 0.05 -16.96 17.05
CA LEU A 40 1.13 -15.96 17.02
C LEU A 40 2.50 -16.63 17.06
N GLU A 41 2.71 -17.62 17.93
CA GLU A 41 3.96 -18.40 17.98
C GLU A 41 4.26 -19.04 16.62
N ARG A 42 3.27 -19.70 16.00
CA ARG A 42 3.43 -20.28 14.65
C ARG A 42 3.81 -19.25 13.59
N LEU A 43 3.19 -18.06 13.61
CA LEU A 43 3.53 -16.98 12.68
C LEU A 43 4.95 -16.46 12.92
N LEU A 44 5.35 -16.31 14.18
CA LEU A 44 6.72 -15.89 14.54
C LEU A 44 7.76 -16.94 14.15
N ASP A 45 7.46 -18.23 14.32
CA ASP A 45 8.30 -19.33 13.87
C ASP A 45 8.44 -19.35 12.34
N ALA A 46 7.35 -19.13 11.61
CA ALA A 46 7.37 -19.01 10.15
C ALA A 46 8.22 -17.81 9.68
N ILE A 47 8.10 -16.65 10.36
CA ILE A 47 8.95 -15.48 10.11
C ILE A 47 10.42 -15.80 10.41
N SER A 48 10.70 -16.48 11.52
CA SER A 48 12.06 -16.87 11.91
C SER A 48 12.70 -17.81 10.87
N ALA A 49 11.92 -18.76 10.35
CA ALA A 49 12.33 -19.73 9.34
C ALA A 49 12.33 -19.20 7.90
N SER A 50 11.83 -17.97 7.67
CA SER A 50 11.75 -17.36 6.33
C SER A 50 13.12 -17.14 5.68
N THR A 51 13.13 -16.94 4.37
CA THR A 51 14.33 -16.69 3.55
C THR A 51 14.96 -15.33 3.78
N TYR A 52 14.29 -14.46 4.54
CA TYR A 52 14.75 -13.11 4.82
C TYR A 52 15.97 -13.05 5.73
N ASP A 53 16.73 -11.97 5.57
CA ASP A 53 17.75 -11.55 6.53
C ASP A 53 17.12 -11.14 7.88
N SER A 54 17.96 -10.98 8.91
CA SER A 54 17.50 -10.62 10.25
C SER A 54 16.73 -9.30 10.28
N LEU A 55 17.17 -8.31 9.50
CA LEU A 55 16.54 -7.00 9.46
C LEU A 55 15.10 -7.06 8.93
N LYS A 56 14.87 -7.73 7.81
CA LYS A 56 13.52 -7.90 7.24
C LYS A 56 12.62 -8.71 8.19
N LYS A 57 13.15 -9.75 8.83
CA LYS A 57 12.43 -10.51 9.88
C LYS A 57 12.01 -9.60 11.02
N ASP A 58 12.92 -8.76 11.53
CA ASP A 58 12.61 -7.79 12.58
C ASP A 58 11.58 -6.75 12.10
N CYS A 59 11.56 -6.35 10.82
CA CYS A 59 10.53 -5.45 10.28
C CYS A 59 9.13 -6.09 10.27
N LEU A 60 9.03 -7.38 9.96
CA LEU A 60 7.76 -8.11 10.04
C LEU A 60 7.26 -8.18 11.48
N VAL A 61 8.14 -8.44 12.44
CA VAL A 61 7.78 -8.44 13.87
C VAL A 61 7.39 -7.04 14.33
N TYR A 62 8.11 -5.99 13.90
CA TYR A 62 7.74 -4.60 14.17
C TYR A 62 6.33 -4.27 13.68
N PHE A 63 5.98 -4.71 12.46
CA PHE A 63 4.64 -4.57 11.91
C PHE A 63 3.57 -5.24 12.79
N LEU A 64 3.82 -6.47 13.25
CA LEU A 64 2.91 -7.19 14.15
C LEU A 64 2.72 -6.44 15.48
N LEU A 65 3.80 -5.92 16.06
CA LEU A 65 3.76 -5.17 17.31
C LEU A 65 2.92 -3.88 17.18
N LYS A 66 2.91 -3.26 16.00
CA LYS A 66 2.15 -2.02 15.74
C LYS A 66 0.65 -2.19 15.95
N TRP A 67 0.12 -3.40 15.78
CA TRP A 67 -1.31 -3.69 16.03
C TRP A 67 -1.77 -3.41 17.45
N HIS A 68 -0.87 -3.43 18.44
CA HIS A 68 -1.21 -3.07 19.82
C HIS A 68 -1.44 -1.57 20.03
N ARG A 69 -0.89 -0.72 19.15
CA ARG A 69 -1.03 0.76 19.22
C ARG A 69 -0.63 1.37 20.56
N ASP A 70 0.28 0.73 21.29
CA ASP A 70 0.74 1.16 22.63
C ASP A 70 2.22 1.61 22.67
N GLY A 71 2.88 1.67 21.51
CA GLY A 71 4.25 2.15 21.38
C GLY A 71 5.33 1.09 21.63
N ARG A 72 4.96 -0.17 21.92
CA ARG A 72 5.93 -1.26 22.14
C ARG A 72 6.83 -1.50 20.92
N GLU A 73 6.34 -1.20 19.72
CA GLU A 73 7.09 -1.31 18.47
C GLU A 73 8.33 -0.39 18.48
N LYS A 74 8.26 0.78 19.12
CA LYS A 74 9.37 1.74 19.18
C LYS A 74 10.53 1.23 20.04
N ARG A 75 10.19 0.58 21.16
CA ARG A 75 11.19 -0.09 22.00
C ARG A 75 11.85 -1.22 21.22
N PHE A 76 11.06 -2.05 20.53
CA PHE A 76 11.56 -3.13 19.71
C PHE A 76 12.49 -2.63 18.59
N GLN A 77 12.10 -1.55 17.90
CA GLN A 77 12.92 -0.91 16.88
C GLN A 77 14.32 -0.55 17.39
N ARG A 78 14.40 0.08 18.56
CA ARG A 78 15.67 0.44 19.20
C ARG A 78 16.47 -0.79 19.61
N ASP A 79 15.82 -1.73 20.29
CA ASP A 79 16.48 -2.92 20.85
C ASP A 79 17.02 -3.84 19.73
N ARG A 80 16.37 -3.85 18.56
CA ARG A 80 16.82 -4.55 17.33
C ARG A 80 17.66 -3.70 16.38
N SER A 81 17.87 -2.41 16.69
CA SER A 81 18.59 -1.47 15.82
C SER A 81 18.02 -1.41 14.39
N ILE A 82 16.69 -1.49 14.24
CA ILE A 82 16.02 -1.37 12.94
C ILE A 82 16.21 0.07 12.44
N PRO A 83 16.86 0.29 11.28
CA PRO A 83 17.07 1.65 10.79
C PRO A 83 15.73 2.35 10.51
N PRO A 84 15.63 3.68 10.74
CA PRO A 84 14.37 4.40 10.67
C PRO A 84 13.60 4.22 9.36
N GLN A 85 14.29 4.15 8.22
CA GLN A 85 13.66 3.97 6.91
C GLN A 85 12.90 2.64 6.78
N PHE A 86 13.41 1.55 7.38
CA PHE A 86 12.74 0.25 7.34
C PHE A 86 11.52 0.22 8.28
N ALA A 87 11.65 0.82 9.47
CA ALA A 87 10.54 0.95 10.40
C ALA A 87 9.43 1.85 9.83
N GLN A 88 9.78 2.95 9.16
CA GLN A 88 8.83 3.85 8.50
C GLN A 88 8.09 3.17 7.36
N LEU A 89 8.78 2.35 6.56
CA LEU A 89 8.14 1.59 5.49
C LEU A 89 7.15 0.56 6.07
N ALA A 90 7.55 -0.20 7.08
CA ALA A 90 6.68 -1.14 7.77
C ALA A 90 5.47 -0.43 8.41
N GLU A 91 5.69 0.75 9.01
CA GLU A 91 4.63 1.57 9.58
C GLU A 91 3.67 2.12 8.52
N ALA A 92 4.16 2.55 7.36
CA ALA A 92 3.32 2.99 6.25
C ALA A 92 2.42 1.86 5.74
N TYR A 93 2.98 0.66 5.54
CA TYR A 93 2.21 -0.51 5.14
C TYR A 93 1.17 -0.90 6.19
N TRP A 94 1.50 -0.78 7.47
CA TRP A 94 0.54 -1.04 8.54
C TRP A 94 -0.64 -0.07 8.51
N TYR A 95 -0.39 1.24 8.31
CA TYR A 95 -1.47 2.23 8.20
C TYR A 95 -2.40 1.93 7.01
N LEU A 96 -1.84 1.46 5.88
CA LEU A 96 -2.62 1.09 4.69
C LEU A 96 -3.47 -0.18 4.92
N ASP A 97 -2.86 -1.25 5.43
CA ASP A 97 -3.57 -2.51 5.70
C ASP A 97 -4.64 -2.33 6.78
N ALA A 98 -4.33 -1.58 7.84
CA ALA A 98 -5.25 -1.30 8.94
C ALA A 98 -6.31 -0.24 8.61
N ALA A 99 -6.24 0.42 7.45
CA ALA A 99 -7.12 1.53 7.06
C ALA A 99 -7.09 2.74 8.03
N VAL A 100 -6.02 2.90 8.80
CA VAL A 100 -5.96 3.94 9.84
C VAL A 100 -4.99 5.00 9.40
N ASN A 101 -5.46 6.25 9.41
CA ASN A 101 -4.62 7.42 9.12
C ASN A 101 -3.80 7.27 7.83
N VAL A 102 -4.49 6.89 6.75
CA VAL A 102 -3.93 6.76 5.39
C VAL A 102 -3.15 8.02 4.94
N PRO A 103 -3.56 9.27 5.28
CA PRO A 103 -2.73 10.45 5.00
C PRO A 103 -1.31 10.39 5.58
N THR A 104 -1.15 9.82 6.78
CA THR A 104 0.18 9.59 7.38
C THR A 104 0.96 8.56 6.59
N ALA A 105 0.34 7.46 6.14
CA ALA A 105 1.00 6.47 5.29
C ALA A 105 1.56 7.11 4.01
N VAL A 106 0.75 7.90 3.29
CA VAL A 106 1.19 8.62 2.08
C VAL A 106 2.32 9.60 2.37
N SER A 107 2.30 10.23 3.54
CA SER A 107 3.36 11.17 3.94
C SER A 107 4.68 10.43 4.23
N LEU A 108 4.64 9.25 4.85
CA LEU A 108 5.81 8.40 5.04
C LEU A 108 6.36 7.90 3.70
N LEU A 109 5.49 7.42 2.81
CA LEU A 109 5.85 6.96 1.46
C LEU A 109 6.37 8.07 0.54
N SER A 110 6.24 9.33 0.93
CA SER A 110 6.83 10.44 0.17
C SER A 110 8.37 10.53 0.31
N ASP A 111 8.97 9.77 1.23
CA ASP A 111 10.43 9.70 1.38
C ASP A 111 11.05 8.85 0.27
N SER A 112 11.84 9.47 -0.61
CA SER A 112 12.48 8.83 -1.76
C SER A 112 13.51 7.77 -1.40
N ARG A 113 13.90 7.64 -0.13
CA ARG A 113 14.80 6.59 0.36
C ARG A 113 14.08 5.28 0.61
N LEU A 114 12.75 5.29 0.66
CA LEU A 114 11.95 4.08 0.83
C LEU A 114 11.84 3.35 -0.50
N ASN A 115 12.06 2.04 -0.48
CA ASN A 115 11.77 1.19 -1.63
C ASN A 115 10.27 0.87 -1.68
N GLN A 116 9.62 1.13 -2.80
CA GLN A 116 8.15 1.15 -2.96
C GLN A 116 7.69 0.24 -4.10
N ASP A 117 8.13 -1.03 -4.06
CA ASP A 117 7.90 -2.01 -5.12
C ASP A 117 6.42 -2.44 -5.30
N TYR A 118 5.50 -2.02 -4.41
CA TYR A 118 4.09 -2.45 -4.40
C TYR A 118 3.13 -1.31 -4.73
N SER A 119 3.46 -0.50 -5.74
CA SER A 119 2.71 0.71 -6.11
C SER A 119 1.22 0.45 -6.35
N SER A 120 0.86 -0.60 -7.09
CA SER A 120 -0.54 -0.96 -7.36
C SER A 120 -1.30 -1.28 -6.08
N LYS A 121 -0.67 -2.02 -5.16
CA LYS A 121 -1.29 -2.39 -3.89
C LYS A 121 -1.43 -1.19 -2.94
N ILE A 122 -0.44 -0.30 -2.93
CA ILE A 122 -0.50 0.96 -2.19
C ILE A 122 -1.65 1.83 -2.74
N LEU A 123 -1.77 1.96 -4.06
CA LEU A 123 -2.86 2.71 -4.70
C LEU A 123 -4.23 2.13 -4.38
N GLN A 124 -4.37 0.81 -4.45
CA GLN A 124 -5.59 0.10 -4.06
C GLN A 124 -5.95 0.40 -2.60
N ALA A 125 -4.96 0.35 -1.69
CA ALA A 125 -5.18 0.62 -0.27
C ALA A 125 -5.57 2.09 0.01
N ILE A 126 -4.99 3.05 -0.71
CA ILE A 126 -5.38 4.46 -0.62
C ILE A 126 -6.80 4.66 -1.14
N ALA A 127 -7.16 4.06 -2.28
CA ALA A 127 -8.48 4.21 -2.88
C ALA A 127 -9.60 3.56 -2.07
N ALA A 128 -9.28 2.49 -1.34
CA ALA A 128 -10.19 1.80 -0.42
C ALA A 128 -10.25 2.43 0.99
N ALA A 129 -9.67 3.62 1.18
CA ALA A 129 -9.75 4.34 2.45
C ALA A 129 -11.10 5.06 2.58
N GLU A 130 -11.73 4.91 3.73
CA GLU A 130 -12.98 5.59 4.07
C GLU A 130 -12.67 6.94 4.77
N ASP A 131 -13.61 7.89 4.74
CA ASP A 131 -13.57 9.17 5.45
C ASP A 131 -12.37 10.10 5.13
N VAL A 132 -11.70 9.92 3.98
CA VAL A 132 -10.61 10.77 3.53
C VAL A 132 -10.75 11.12 2.04
N ASP A 133 -10.16 12.23 1.61
CA ASP A 133 -10.07 12.59 0.19
C ASP A 133 -9.03 11.70 -0.52
N THR A 134 -9.47 10.52 -0.95
CA THR A 134 -8.63 9.50 -1.60
C THR A 134 -8.02 10.01 -2.89
N HIS A 135 -8.75 10.80 -3.69
CA HIS A 135 -8.26 11.37 -4.94
C HIS A 135 -7.05 12.31 -4.70
N SER A 136 -7.15 13.20 -3.72
CA SER A 136 -6.00 14.05 -3.36
C SER A 136 -4.82 13.25 -2.83
N LEU A 137 -5.06 12.17 -2.07
CA LEU A 137 -4.00 11.30 -1.56
C LEU A 137 -3.30 10.50 -2.67
N ILE A 138 -4.05 9.97 -3.64
CA ILE A 138 -3.51 9.30 -4.83
C ILE A 138 -2.60 10.25 -5.60
N VAL A 139 -3.07 11.46 -5.89
CA VAL A 139 -2.28 12.47 -6.61
C VAL A 139 -1.03 12.85 -5.82
N LYS A 140 -1.14 13.00 -4.49
CA LYS A 140 0.01 13.27 -3.62
C LYS A 140 1.03 12.15 -3.70
N TYR A 141 0.62 10.91 -3.48
CA TYR A 141 1.48 9.73 -3.53
C TYR A 141 2.22 9.64 -4.87
N ILE A 142 1.51 9.72 -6.00
CA ILE A 142 2.12 9.59 -7.32
C ILE A 142 3.11 10.72 -7.60
N ARG A 143 2.80 11.95 -7.20
CA ARG A 143 3.69 13.10 -7.44
C ARG A 143 4.93 13.10 -6.54
N THR A 144 4.83 12.62 -5.30
CA THR A 144 5.94 12.63 -4.34
C THR A 144 6.80 11.37 -4.43
N ALA A 145 6.19 10.19 -4.44
CA ALA A 145 6.88 8.92 -4.50
C ALA A 145 7.33 8.55 -5.93
N LYS A 146 6.65 9.07 -6.96
CA LYS A 146 6.91 8.77 -8.38
C LYS A 146 7.05 7.27 -8.66
N PRO A 147 6.07 6.45 -8.22
CA PRO A 147 6.10 5.02 -8.51
C PRO A 147 6.05 4.78 -10.02
N LEU A 148 6.58 3.64 -10.45
CA LEU A 148 6.35 3.16 -11.81
C LEU A 148 4.88 2.73 -11.93
N LEU A 149 4.14 3.38 -12.84
CA LEU A 149 2.74 3.07 -13.14
C LEU A 149 2.67 2.33 -14.49
N THR A 150 2.60 1.01 -14.44
CA THR A 150 2.47 0.14 -15.62
C THR A 150 1.08 -0.44 -15.77
N GLU A 151 0.39 -0.68 -14.67
CA GLU A 151 -0.89 -1.36 -14.70
C GLU A 151 -2.00 -0.44 -15.23
N PRO A 152 -2.85 -0.92 -16.17
CA PRO A 152 -3.94 -0.12 -16.74
C PRO A 152 -4.87 0.48 -15.68
N ASP A 153 -5.17 -0.28 -14.62
CA ASP A 153 -6.06 0.12 -13.52
C ASP A 153 -5.43 1.22 -12.66
N ASP A 154 -4.12 1.17 -12.41
CA ASP A 154 -3.40 2.23 -11.69
C ASP A 154 -3.41 3.55 -12.46
N LEU A 155 -3.25 3.47 -13.79
CA LEU A 155 -3.33 4.63 -14.67
C LEU A 155 -4.74 5.24 -14.70
N ASP A 156 -5.78 4.40 -14.69
CA ASP A 156 -7.18 4.84 -14.61
C ASP A 156 -7.47 5.53 -13.29
N LEU A 157 -7.00 4.94 -12.19
CA LEU A 157 -7.18 5.45 -10.85
C LEU A 157 -6.49 6.81 -10.69
N TYR A 158 -5.28 6.97 -11.23
CA TYR A 158 -4.61 8.28 -11.26
C TYR A 158 -5.33 9.30 -12.15
N LEU A 159 -5.77 8.90 -13.35
CA LEU A 159 -6.50 9.78 -14.26
C LEU A 159 -7.78 10.31 -13.60
N VAL A 160 -8.57 9.44 -12.97
CA VAL A 160 -9.80 9.81 -12.26
C VAL A 160 -9.49 10.73 -11.08
N ALA A 161 -8.41 10.46 -10.34
CA ALA A 161 -7.97 11.31 -9.25
C ALA A 161 -7.53 12.71 -9.73
N LEU A 162 -6.87 12.81 -10.90
CA LEU A 162 -6.59 14.08 -11.54
C LEU A 162 -7.88 14.78 -11.97
N ALA A 163 -8.83 14.07 -12.59
CA ALA A 163 -10.05 14.65 -13.11
C ALA A 163 -10.91 15.29 -12.01
N HIS A 164 -10.98 14.66 -10.83
CA HIS A 164 -11.64 15.24 -9.65
C HIS A 164 -11.03 16.57 -9.19
N ARG A 165 -9.73 16.78 -9.40
CA ARG A 165 -9.04 18.03 -9.03
C ARG A 165 -9.04 19.05 -10.16
N SER A 166 -8.79 18.59 -11.38
CA SER A 166 -8.67 19.39 -12.59
C SER A 166 -8.78 18.50 -13.82
N LEU A 167 -9.88 18.66 -14.57
CA LEU A 167 -10.06 18.00 -15.86
C LEU A 167 -8.90 18.30 -16.83
N PHE A 168 -8.31 19.50 -16.73
CA PHE A 168 -7.16 19.87 -17.54
C PHE A 168 -5.91 19.04 -17.19
N GLU A 169 -5.65 18.76 -15.91
CA GLU A 169 -4.53 17.90 -15.52
C GLU A 169 -4.72 16.46 -16.04
N ALA A 170 -5.94 15.92 -15.95
CA ALA A 170 -6.28 14.61 -16.51
C ALA A 170 -6.10 14.57 -18.03
N TRP A 171 -6.53 15.63 -18.73
CA TRP A 171 -6.34 15.79 -20.16
C TRP A 171 -4.85 15.86 -20.55
N GLN A 172 -4.03 16.60 -19.80
CA GLN A 172 -2.59 16.64 -20.04
C GLN A 172 -1.94 15.29 -19.80
N PHE A 173 -2.36 14.55 -18.77
CA PHE A 173 -1.83 13.24 -18.45
C PHE A 173 -2.06 12.23 -19.58
N GLN A 174 -3.27 12.09 -20.13
CA GLN A 174 -3.46 11.16 -21.27
C GLN A 174 -2.59 11.55 -22.48
N ARG A 175 -2.33 12.85 -22.68
CA ARG A 175 -1.49 13.34 -23.78
C ARG A 175 0.01 13.15 -23.58
N SER A 176 0.46 12.75 -22.39
CA SER A 176 1.88 12.38 -22.19
C SER A 176 2.24 11.08 -22.90
N PHE A 177 1.25 10.29 -23.29
CA PHE A 177 1.41 9.09 -24.10
C PHE A 177 1.43 9.44 -25.60
N ASN A 178 2.19 8.66 -26.38
CA ASN A 178 2.28 8.83 -27.82
C ASN A 178 0.92 8.62 -28.50
N GLU A 179 0.69 9.24 -29.66
CA GLU A 179 -0.58 9.13 -30.39
C GLU A 179 -0.94 7.70 -30.81
N ASN A 180 0.08 6.89 -31.09
CA ASN A 180 -0.09 5.49 -31.48
C ASN A 180 -0.16 4.54 -30.27
N ASP A 181 0.00 5.04 -29.05
CA ASP A 181 -0.09 4.21 -27.83
C ASP A 181 -1.57 3.95 -27.50
N PRO A 182 -2.02 2.69 -27.45
CA PRO A 182 -3.40 2.37 -27.10
C PRO A 182 -3.83 2.90 -25.72
N THR A 183 -2.87 3.09 -24.81
CA THR A 183 -3.08 3.68 -23.47
C THR A 183 -3.69 5.07 -23.57
N ARG A 184 -3.25 5.89 -24.53
CA ARG A 184 -3.78 7.24 -24.73
C ARG A 184 -5.27 7.24 -25.03
N SER A 185 -5.68 6.42 -26.00
CA SER A 185 -7.07 6.29 -26.42
C SER A 185 -7.95 5.72 -25.30
N ARG A 186 -7.43 4.74 -24.55
CA ARG A 186 -8.10 4.16 -23.38
C ARG A 186 -8.34 5.19 -22.28
N LEU A 187 -7.30 5.93 -21.89
CA LEU A 187 -7.40 6.99 -20.88
C LEU A 187 -8.31 8.13 -21.33
N PHE A 188 -8.27 8.51 -22.61
CA PHE A 188 -9.20 9.49 -23.15
C PHE A 188 -10.66 9.02 -23.02
N LYS A 189 -10.96 7.76 -23.39
CA LYS A 189 -12.29 7.18 -23.21
C LYS A 189 -12.71 7.17 -21.75
N LYS A 190 -11.81 6.75 -20.84
CA LYS A 190 -12.06 6.75 -19.39
C LYS A 190 -12.37 8.15 -18.85
N MET A 191 -11.64 9.17 -19.31
CA MET A 191 -11.89 10.57 -18.95
C MET A 191 -13.27 11.04 -19.45
N LEU A 192 -13.65 10.70 -20.68
CA LEU A 192 -14.98 11.01 -21.21
C LEU A 192 -16.09 10.31 -20.42
N GLU A 193 -15.91 9.02 -20.11
CA GLU A 193 -16.80 8.24 -19.26
C GLU A 193 -17.00 8.93 -17.90
N TRP A 194 -15.91 9.35 -17.25
CA TRP A 194 -15.97 10.09 -15.99
C TRP A 194 -16.75 11.41 -16.11
N CYS A 195 -16.58 12.18 -17.20
CA CYS A 195 -17.29 13.45 -17.40
C CYS A 195 -18.81 13.29 -17.58
N VAL A 196 -19.26 12.15 -18.13
CA VAL A 196 -20.69 11.91 -18.43
C VAL A 196 -21.37 11.01 -17.40
N SER A 197 -20.61 10.22 -16.64
CA SER A 197 -21.13 9.55 -15.46
C SER A 197 -21.47 10.61 -14.41
N ARG A 198 -22.71 10.59 -13.92
CA ARG A 198 -23.06 11.38 -12.73
C ARG A 198 -22.20 10.86 -11.58
N THR A 199 -21.27 11.70 -11.12
CA THR A 199 -20.52 11.49 -9.88
C THR A 199 -21.43 11.52 -8.66
#